data_AF-A0AAN4R7E2-F1
#
_entry.id   AF-A0AAN4R7E2-F1
#
_cell.length_a   1.000
_cell.length_b   1.000
_cell.length_c   1.000
_cell.angle_alpha   90.00
_cell.angle_beta   90.00
_cell.angle_gamma   90.00
#
_symmetry.space_group_name_H-M   'P 1'
#
loop_
_entity.id
_entity.type
_entity.pdbx_description
1 polymer ?
#
loop_
_entity_poly.entity_id
_entity_poly.type
_entity_poly.pdbx_seq_one_letter_code
_entity_poly.pdbx_strand_id
1 'polypeptide(L)'
;MERVGKDDYQGPVGKRSRCNHLLTLRKAGELDAEAETLAERWLSDYQFGVHGYTDAMHSPLPSDYIRGDAITFATSRGIASERVGLVRDNLGDDAHDMLVRLLSLDQSFASIAREKFPARSKTSAEKAIRERAVVLLQILPSAYKSACRLQKQRKEQARR
;
A
#
# COMPACT_ATOMS: atom_id res chain seq x y z
N MET A 1 18.93 46.87 3.27
CA MET A 1 18.39 45.91 2.30
C MET A 1 18.80 44.51 2.75
N GLU A 2 17.98 43.90 3.61
CA GLU A 2 18.20 42.55 4.13
C GLU A 2 17.81 41.51 3.08
N ARG A 3 18.69 40.54 2.87
CA ARG A 3 18.39 39.28 2.17
C ARG A 3 17.58 38.42 3.13
N VAL A 4 16.26 38.37 2.96
CA VAL A 4 15.42 37.38 3.64
C VAL A 4 15.83 36.01 3.13
N GLY A 5 16.48 35.24 4.00
CA GLY A 5 16.80 33.84 3.79
C GLY A 5 15.51 33.08 3.49
N LYS A 6 15.50 32.37 2.38
CA LYS A 6 14.47 31.41 2.05
C LYS A 6 14.64 30.27 3.06
N ASP A 7 13.74 30.15 4.02
CA ASP A 7 13.75 29.02 4.94
C ASP A 7 13.59 27.73 4.12
N ASP A 8 14.59 26.87 4.26
CA ASP A 8 14.57 25.51 3.73
C ASP A 8 13.39 24.79 4.38
N TYR A 9 12.30 24.63 3.63
CA TYR A 9 11.22 23.72 3.98
C TYR A 9 11.77 22.28 3.96
N GLN A 10 12.49 21.90 5.02
CA GLN A 10 12.61 20.50 5.42
C GLN A 10 11.25 20.08 5.96
N GLY A 11 10.35 19.72 5.04
CA GLY A 11 9.12 19.05 5.43
C GLY A 11 9.46 17.80 6.25
N PRO A 12 8.70 17.47 7.32
CA PRO A 12 8.93 16.26 8.07
C PRO A 12 8.46 15.08 7.21
N VAL A 13 9.36 14.54 6.38
CA VAL A 13 9.13 13.29 5.67
C VAL A 13 9.28 12.18 6.70
N GLY A 14 8.17 11.86 7.38
CA GLY A 14 8.05 10.64 8.16
C GLY A 14 8.55 9.48 7.31
N LYS A 15 9.62 8.84 7.77
CA LYS A 15 10.34 7.80 7.04
C LYS A 15 9.36 6.67 6.78
N ARG A 16 8.83 6.56 5.55
CA ARG A 16 7.98 5.43 5.15
C ARG A 16 8.72 4.16 5.55
N SER A 17 8.18 3.41 6.51
CA SER A 17 8.77 2.14 6.92
C SER A 17 8.69 1.22 5.72
N ARG A 18 9.82 0.99 5.05
CA ARG A 18 9.90 0.09 3.90
C ARG A 18 9.57 -1.31 4.40
N CYS A 19 8.55 -1.95 3.85
CA CYS A 19 8.17 -3.31 4.23
C CYS A 19 9.37 -4.25 4.10
N ASN A 20 9.73 -4.95 5.17
CA ASN A 20 10.95 -5.75 5.25
C ASN A 20 10.97 -6.89 4.21
N HIS A 21 9.78 -7.40 3.86
CA HIS A 21 9.61 -8.43 2.86
C HIS A 21 9.96 -7.95 1.45
N LEU A 22 9.56 -6.74 1.05
CA LEU A 22 9.90 -6.18 -0.27
C LEU A 22 11.42 -6.03 -0.43
N LEU A 23 12.10 -5.49 0.59
CA LEU A 23 13.55 -5.35 0.58
C LEU A 23 14.25 -6.71 0.49
N THR A 24 13.78 -7.69 1.25
CA THR A 24 14.33 -9.06 1.25
C THR A 24 14.19 -9.70 -0.13
N LEU A 25 13.00 -9.67 -0.72
CA LEU A 25 12.72 -10.25 -2.03
C LEU A 25 13.50 -9.51 -3.15
N ARG A 26 13.66 -8.18 -3.03
CA ARG A 26 14.44 -7.40 -3.99
C ARG A 26 15.93 -7.75 -3.94
N LYS A 27 16.50 -7.87 -2.74
CA LYS A 27 17.90 -8.31 -2.55
C LYS A 27 18.14 -9.74 -3.05
N ALA A 28 17.13 -10.59 -2.99
CA ALA A 28 17.19 -11.95 -3.54
C ALA A 28 17.00 -12.00 -5.07
N GLY A 29 16.67 -10.89 -5.74
CA GLY A 29 16.41 -10.86 -7.18
C GLY A 29 15.06 -11.44 -7.60
N GLU A 30 14.18 -11.77 -6.65
CA GLU A 30 12.86 -12.36 -6.90
C GLU A 30 11.79 -11.31 -7.25
N LEU A 31 12.08 -10.04 -6.93
CA LEU A 31 11.21 -8.90 -7.16
C LEU A 31 11.93 -7.84 -8.00
N ASP A 32 11.26 -7.29 -9.00
CA ASP A 32 11.77 -6.15 -9.77
C ASP A 32 11.42 -4.80 -9.08
N ALA A 33 12.04 -3.72 -9.57
CA ALA A 33 11.87 -2.39 -8.98
C ALA A 33 10.47 -1.81 -9.19
N GLU A 34 9.76 -2.18 -10.26
CA GLU A 34 8.40 -1.71 -10.51
C GLU A 34 7.42 -2.37 -9.53
N ALA A 35 7.56 -3.68 -9.32
CA ALA A 35 6.78 -4.44 -8.36
C ALA A 35 6.98 -3.94 -6.93
N GLU A 36 8.22 -3.65 -6.52
CA GLU A 36 8.51 -2.99 -5.23
C GLU A 36 7.79 -1.63 -5.13
N THR A 37 7.96 -0.76 -6.14
CA THR A 37 7.38 0.58 -6.15
C THR A 37 5.84 0.55 -6.09
N LEU A 38 5.19 -0.32 -6.87
CA LEU A 38 3.73 -0.40 -6.89
C LEU A 38 3.16 -1.13 -5.67
N ALA A 39 3.91 -2.04 -5.05
CA ALA A 39 3.56 -2.59 -3.74
C ALA A 39 3.59 -1.52 -2.64
N GLU A 40 4.61 -0.65 -2.61
CA GLU A 40 4.66 0.48 -1.66
C GLU A 40 3.52 1.48 -1.87
N ARG A 41 3.16 1.75 -3.13
CA ARG A 41 2.02 2.61 -3.44
C ARG A 41 0.70 1.98 -3.03
N TRP A 42 0.50 0.70 -3.32
CA TRP A 42 -0.68 -0.02 -2.86
C TRP A 42 -0.78 -0.03 -1.33
N LEU A 43 0.33 -0.26 -0.62
CA LEU A 43 0.37 -0.21 0.85
C LEU A 43 -0.01 1.18 1.38
N SER A 44 0.51 2.23 0.75
CA SER A 44 0.17 3.61 1.11
C SER A 44 -1.33 3.89 0.92
N ASP A 45 -1.91 3.45 -0.19
CA ASP A 45 -3.34 3.59 -0.46
C ASP A 45 -4.18 2.73 0.49
N TYR A 46 -3.73 1.52 0.85
CA TYR A 46 -4.39 0.67 1.84
C TYR A 46 -4.41 1.30 3.22
N GLN A 47 -3.24 1.72 3.73
CA GLN A 47 -3.12 2.35 5.04
C GLN A 47 -3.96 3.63 5.12
N PHE A 48 -3.85 4.49 4.11
CA PHE A 48 -4.62 5.72 4.06
C PHE A 48 -6.12 5.47 3.89
N GLY A 49 -6.51 4.53 3.03
CA GLY A 49 -7.91 4.21 2.75
C GLY A 49 -8.63 3.51 3.91
N VAL A 50 -7.95 2.62 4.64
CA VAL A 50 -8.52 1.81 5.74
C VAL A 50 -8.38 2.50 7.08
N HIS A 51 -7.20 3.02 7.40
CA HIS A 51 -6.92 3.59 8.71
C HIS A 51 -6.98 5.13 8.73
N GLY A 52 -6.93 5.78 7.56
CA GLY A 52 -6.77 7.24 7.50
C GLY A 52 -5.36 7.67 7.91
N TYR A 53 -5.23 8.90 8.40
CA TYR A 53 -4.03 9.31 9.14
C TYR A 53 -4.17 8.84 10.60
N THR A 54 -3.83 7.59 10.87
CA THR A 54 -3.63 7.09 12.23
C THR A 54 -2.14 6.90 12.47
N ASP A 55 -1.64 7.44 13.59
CA ASP A 55 -0.35 7.25 14.28
C ASP A 55 0.93 7.01 13.44
N ALA A 56 0.94 6.03 12.56
CA ALA A 56 2.01 5.71 11.62
C ALA A 56 2.34 6.82 10.59
N MET A 57 1.47 7.84 10.44
CA MET A 57 1.68 8.99 9.56
C MET A 57 1.80 10.36 10.28
N HIS A 58 1.98 10.40 11.60
CA HIS A 58 1.89 11.67 12.35
C HIS A 58 2.86 12.77 11.85
N SER A 59 2.27 13.84 11.31
CA SER A 59 2.25 15.11 12.04
C SER A 59 0.83 15.34 12.58
N PRO A 60 0.65 15.96 13.76
CA PRO A 60 -0.67 16.42 14.21
C PRO A 60 -1.24 17.39 13.17
N LEU A 61 -2.55 17.32 12.92
CA LEU A 61 -3.21 18.33 12.10
C LEU A 61 -2.99 19.70 12.75
N PRO A 62 -2.61 20.74 11.97
CA PRO A 62 -2.43 22.09 12.47
C PRO A 62 -3.65 22.60 13.25
N SER A 63 -3.43 23.40 14.30
CA SER A 63 -4.52 23.94 15.13
C SER A 63 -5.49 24.86 14.38
N ASP A 64 -5.13 25.30 13.17
CA ASP A 64 -5.88 26.15 12.25
C ASP A 64 -6.62 25.36 11.14
N TYR A 65 -6.77 24.05 11.30
CA TYR A 65 -7.47 23.17 10.36
C TYR A 65 -8.84 23.72 9.91
N ILE A 66 -8.99 23.97 8.60
CA ILE A 66 -10.20 24.55 8.02
C ILE A 66 -11.08 23.42 7.47
N ARG A 67 -12.40 23.56 7.57
CA ARG A 67 -13.41 22.60 7.05
C ARG A 67 -13.15 22.10 5.61
N GLY A 68 -12.52 22.92 4.75
CA GLY A 68 -12.14 22.53 3.39
C GLY A 68 -11.09 21.42 3.33
N ASP A 69 -10.20 21.33 4.32
CA ASP A 69 -9.20 20.28 4.44
C ASP A 69 -9.85 18.94 4.81
N ALA A 70 -10.95 18.96 5.57
CA ALA A 70 -11.72 17.76 5.91
C ALA A 70 -12.40 17.12 4.72
N ILE A 71 -13.00 17.94 3.85
CA ILE A 71 -13.66 17.45 2.65
C ILE A 71 -12.63 16.93 1.65
N THR A 72 -11.53 17.66 1.46
CA THR A 72 -10.41 17.25 0.60
C THR A 72 -9.78 15.95 1.09
N PHE A 73 -9.62 15.81 2.41
CA PHE A 73 -9.13 14.61 3.06
C PHE A 73 -10.07 13.41 2.84
N ALA A 74 -11.37 13.58 3.14
CA ALA A 74 -12.36 12.52 2.97
C ALA A 74 -12.44 12.06 1.50
N THR A 75 -12.36 13.00 0.57
CA THR A 75 -12.30 12.73 -0.87
C THR A 75 -11.06 11.92 -1.23
N SER A 76 -9.88 12.34 -0.77
CA SER A 76 -8.62 11.65 -1.04
C SER A 76 -8.62 10.23 -0.47
N ARG A 77 -9.17 10.05 0.75
CA ARG A 77 -9.33 8.73 1.37
C ARG A 77 -10.24 7.84 0.53
N GLY A 78 -11.39 8.36 0.09
CA GLY A 78 -12.31 7.64 -0.79
C GLY A 78 -11.65 7.18 -2.09
N ILE A 79 -10.80 8.02 -2.68
CA ILE A 79 -10.02 7.67 -3.88
C ILE A 79 -9.06 6.51 -3.63
N ALA A 80 -8.37 6.50 -2.50
CA ALA A 80 -7.47 5.42 -2.12
C ALA A 80 -8.24 4.12 -1.84
N SER A 81 -9.31 4.18 -1.05
CA SER A 81 -10.18 3.04 -0.75
C SER A 81 -10.79 2.43 -2.01
N GLU A 82 -11.26 3.26 -2.96
CA GLU A 82 -11.78 2.79 -4.24
C GLU A 82 -10.69 2.04 -5.02
N ARG A 83 -9.46 2.56 -5.08
CA ARG A 83 -8.38 1.91 -5.82
C ARG A 83 -8.00 0.57 -5.22
N VAL A 84 -7.93 0.49 -3.89
CA VAL A 84 -7.70 -0.77 -3.16
C VAL A 84 -8.82 -1.76 -3.45
N GLY A 85 -10.08 -1.30 -3.44
CA GLY A 85 -11.25 -2.11 -3.80
C GLY A 85 -11.16 -2.65 -5.22
N LEU A 86 -10.79 -1.81 -6.19
CA LEU A 86 -10.62 -2.24 -7.58
C LEU A 86 -9.49 -3.25 -7.77
N VAL A 87 -8.39 -3.13 -7.00
CA VAL A 87 -7.32 -4.15 -7.00
C VAL A 87 -7.83 -5.45 -6.40
N ARG A 88 -8.60 -5.39 -5.31
CA ARG A 88 -9.26 -6.55 -4.70
C ARG A 88 -10.22 -7.23 -5.68
N ASP A 89 -11.07 -6.48 -6.38
CA ASP A 89 -12.00 -7.02 -7.37
C ASP A 89 -11.27 -7.70 -8.54
N ASN A 90 -10.08 -7.20 -8.91
CA ASN A 90 -9.27 -7.74 -10.00
C ASN A 90 -8.53 -9.03 -9.60
N LEU A 91 -7.94 -9.06 -8.40
CA LEU A 91 -7.08 -10.15 -7.94
C LEU A 91 -7.81 -11.20 -7.07
N GLY A 92 -8.96 -10.85 -6.53
CA GLY A 92 -9.74 -11.64 -5.58
C GLY A 92 -9.38 -11.42 -4.11
N ASP A 93 -10.31 -11.78 -3.24
CA ASP A 93 -10.22 -11.61 -1.77
C ASP A 93 -9.01 -12.31 -1.17
N ASP A 94 -8.70 -13.49 -1.69
CA ASP A 94 -7.62 -14.35 -1.23
C ASP A 94 -6.23 -13.74 -1.48
N ALA A 95 -6.09 -13.04 -2.61
CA ALA A 95 -4.90 -12.28 -2.94
C ALA A 95 -4.82 -10.98 -2.13
N HIS A 96 -5.96 -10.31 -1.93
CA HIS A 96 -6.03 -9.11 -1.10
C HIS A 96 -5.61 -9.40 0.35
N ASP A 97 -6.14 -10.45 0.98
CA ASP A 97 -5.75 -10.88 2.33
C ASP A 97 -4.24 -11.15 2.43
N MET A 98 -3.66 -11.80 1.42
CA MET A 98 -2.21 -12.05 1.37
C MET A 98 -1.40 -10.75 1.29
N LEU A 99 -1.82 -9.76 0.49
CA LEU A 99 -1.17 -8.46 0.42
C LEU A 99 -1.25 -7.71 1.76
N VAL A 100 -2.42 -7.74 2.42
CA VAL A 100 -2.60 -7.11 3.73
C VAL A 100 -1.67 -7.71 4.77
N ARG A 101 -1.64 -9.05 4.85
CA ARG A 101 -0.78 -9.77 5.80
C ARG A 101 0.69 -9.50 5.57
N LEU A 102 1.12 -9.54 4.32
CA LEU A 102 2.52 -9.36 3.95
C LEU A 102 2.97 -7.91 4.10
N LEU A 103 2.20 -6.96 3.59
CA LEU A 103 2.65 -5.56 3.43
C LEU A 103 2.20 -4.66 4.57
N SER A 104 0.97 -4.84 5.08
CA SER A 104 0.41 -3.98 6.13
C SER A 104 0.66 -4.52 7.53
N LEU A 105 0.58 -5.83 7.71
CA LEU A 105 0.79 -6.48 9.01
C LEU A 105 2.24 -6.99 9.21
N ASP A 106 3.10 -6.89 8.19
CA ASP A 106 4.48 -7.38 8.16
C ASP A 106 4.61 -8.84 8.68
N GLN A 107 3.62 -9.68 8.38
CA GLN A 107 3.62 -11.08 8.81
C GLN A 107 4.65 -11.87 7.99
N SER A 108 5.53 -12.59 8.69
CA SER A 108 6.46 -13.51 8.04
C SER A 108 5.76 -14.63 7.27
N PHE A 109 6.40 -15.14 6.21
CA PHE A 109 5.90 -16.29 5.44
C PHE A 109 5.60 -17.50 6.33
N ALA A 110 6.45 -17.76 7.33
CA ALA A 110 6.22 -18.82 8.31
C ALA A 110 4.96 -18.58 9.17
N SER A 111 4.67 -17.32 9.54
CA SER A 111 3.45 -16.98 10.28
C SER A 111 2.20 -17.22 9.44
N ILE A 112 2.18 -16.69 8.21
CA ILE A 112 1.08 -16.85 7.27
C ILE A 112 0.86 -18.34 6.96
N ALA A 113 1.94 -19.12 6.78
CA ALA A 113 1.87 -20.55 6.53
C ALA A 113 1.25 -21.33 7.70
N ARG A 114 1.59 -21.00 8.95
CA ARG A 114 1.00 -21.63 10.14
C ARG A 114 -0.49 -21.36 10.26
N GLU A 115 -0.92 -20.15 9.91
CA GLU A 115 -2.33 -19.76 9.97
C GLU A 115 -3.14 -20.42 8.84
N LYS A 116 -2.60 -20.45 7.61
CA LYS A 116 -3.33 -21.01 6.44
C LYS A 116 -3.23 -22.54 6.32
N PHE A 117 -2.15 -23.15 6.80
CA PHE A 117 -1.87 -24.57 6.64
C PHE A 117 -1.38 -25.23 7.95
N PRO A 118 -2.21 -25.28 9.00
CA PRO A 118 -1.78 -25.76 10.32
C PRO A 118 -1.31 -27.23 10.34
N ALA A 119 -1.81 -28.05 9.40
CA ALA A 119 -1.51 -29.48 9.32
C ALA A 119 -0.36 -29.86 8.35
N ARG A 120 0.22 -28.90 7.60
CA ARG A 120 1.31 -29.17 6.65
C ARG A 120 2.68 -29.08 7.32
N SER A 121 3.68 -29.73 6.73
CA SER A 121 5.07 -29.53 7.14
C SER A 121 5.47 -28.06 6.98
N LYS A 122 6.08 -27.50 8.03
CA LYS A 122 6.39 -26.06 8.13
C LYS A 122 7.18 -25.55 6.92
N THR A 123 8.24 -26.25 6.54
CA THR A 123 9.13 -25.85 5.44
C THR A 123 8.42 -25.83 4.08
N SER A 124 7.56 -26.82 3.80
CA SER A 124 6.82 -26.88 2.53
C SER A 124 5.74 -25.79 2.45
N ALA A 125 5.01 -25.57 3.54
CA ALA A 125 3.98 -24.54 3.60
C ALA A 125 4.57 -23.12 3.48
N GLU A 126 5.68 -22.86 4.18
CA GLU A 126 6.38 -21.58 4.10
C GLU A 126 6.89 -21.29 2.69
N LYS A 127 7.51 -22.28 2.04
CA LYS A 127 7.97 -22.15 0.65
C LYS A 127 6.81 -21.81 -0.29
N ALA A 128 5.69 -22.52 -0.18
CA ALA A 128 4.50 -22.25 -1.00
C ALA A 128 3.92 -20.84 -0.77
N ILE A 129 3.93 -20.35 0.47
CA ILE A 129 3.52 -18.98 0.80
C ILE A 129 4.47 -17.95 0.19
N ARG A 130 5.79 -18.17 0.26
CA ARG A 130 6.77 -17.28 -0.38
C ARG A 130 6.61 -17.24 -1.89
N GLU A 131 6.48 -18.40 -2.54
CA GLU A 131 6.26 -18.48 -4.00
C GLU A 131 4.98 -17.75 -4.41
N ARG A 132 3.87 -17.97 -3.67
CA ARG A 132 2.62 -17.24 -3.88
C ARG A 132 2.79 -15.73 -3.70
N ALA A 133 3.53 -15.29 -2.69
CA ALA A 133 3.80 -13.88 -2.45
C ALA A 133 4.58 -13.25 -3.61
N VAL A 134 5.62 -13.92 -4.11
CA VAL A 134 6.43 -13.43 -5.23
C VAL A 134 5.59 -13.26 -6.49
N VAL A 135 4.82 -14.30 -6.87
CA VAL A 135 3.93 -14.23 -8.04
C VAL A 135 2.92 -13.09 -7.88
N LEU A 136 2.30 -12.97 -6.70
CA LEU A 136 1.33 -11.93 -6.42
C LEU A 136 1.92 -10.52 -6.54
N LEU A 137 3.12 -10.30 -5.99
CA LEU A 137 3.80 -9.01 -6.08
C LEU A 137 4.23 -8.68 -7.52
N GLN A 138 4.57 -9.68 -8.34
CA GLN A 138 4.90 -9.49 -9.76
C GLN A 138 3.68 -9.11 -10.61
N ILE A 139 2.48 -9.62 -10.29
CA ILE A 139 1.24 -9.26 -11.02
C ILE A 139 0.58 -7.98 -10.50
N LEU A 140 0.87 -7.58 -9.26
CA LEU A 140 0.29 -6.39 -8.61
C LEU A 140 0.45 -5.11 -9.44
N PRO A 141 1.59 -4.83 -10.11
CA PRO A 141 1.72 -3.69 -11.01
C PRO A 141 0.61 -3.57 -12.05
N SER A 142 0.28 -4.69 -12.71
CA SER A 142 -0.74 -4.74 -13.75
C SER A 142 -2.14 -4.47 -13.18
N ALA A 143 -2.46 -5.11 -12.05
CA ALA A 143 -3.73 -4.91 -11.36
C ALA A 143 -3.89 -3.47 -10.86
N TYR A 144 -2.86 -2.90 -10.25
CA TYR A 144 -2.86 -1.55 -9.71
C TYR A 144 -3.00 -0.48 -10.81
N LYS A 145 -2.25 -0.62 -11.92
CA LYS A 145 -2.38 0.26 -13.09
C LYS A 145 -3.79 0.17 -13.70
N SER A 146 -4.36 -1.04 -13.76
CA SER A 146 -5.73 -1.25 -14.25
C SER A 146 -6.77 -0.60 -13.34
N ALA A 147 -6.62 -0.70 -12.02
CA ALA A 147 -7.46 -0.01 -11.05
C ALA A 147 -7.40 1.52 -11.21
N CYS A 148 -6.20 2.09 -11.40
CA CYS A 148 -6.05 3.54 -11.64
C CYS A 148 -6.78 3.99 -12.90
N ARG A 149 -6.65 3.22 -14.00
CA ARG A 149 -7.31 3.51 -15.27
C ARG A 149 -8.84 3.44 -15.15
N LEU A 150 -9.35 2.39 -14.51
CA LEU A 150 -10.80 2.22 -14.31
C LEU A 150 -11.38 3.31 -13.42
N GLN A 151 -10.69 3.67 -12.33
CA GLN A 151 -11.06 4.80 -11.48
C GLN A 151 -11.13 6.11 -12.28
N LYS A 152 -10.15 6.35 -13.17
CA LYS A 152 -10.14 7.55 -14.00
C LYS A 152 -11.33 7.58 -14.97
N GLN A 153 -11.63 6.45 -15.62
CA GLN A 153 -12.79 6.30 -16.51
C GLN A 153 -14.12 6.54 -15.78
N ARG A 154 -14.28 5.99 -14.57
CA ARG A 154 -15.49 6.20 -13.74
C ARG A 154 -15.67 7.68 -13.39
N LYS A 155 -14.59 8.39 -13.04
CA LYS A 155 -14.63 9.84 -12.77
C LYS A 155 -14.99 10.65 -14.01
N GLU A 156 -14.52 10.27 -15.18
CA GLU A 156 -14.86 10.93 -16.44
C GLU A 156 -16.32 10.69 -16.83
N GLN A 157 -16.86 9.49 -16.60
CA GLN A 157 -18.27 9.16 -16.82
C GLN A 157 -19.19 9.93 -15.87
N ALA A 158 -18.83 10.06 -14.60
CA ALA A 158 -19.62 10.80 -13.61
C ALA A 158 -19.64 12.32 -13.81
N ARG A 159 -18.78 12.86 -14.70
CA ARG A 159 -18.71 14.29 -15.05
C ARG A 159 -19.53 14.63 -16.31
N ARG A 160 -20.02 13.63 -17.04
CA ARG A 160 -20.87 13.78 -18.22
C ARG A 160 -22.34 13.73 -17.80
#